data_AF-A0A8W8P299-F1
#
_entry.id   AF-A0A8W8P299-F1
#
_cell.length_a   1.000
_cell.length_b   1.000
_cell.length_c   1.000
_cell.angle_alpha   90.00
_cell.angle_beta   90.00
_cell.angle_gamma   90.00
#
_symmetry.space_group_name_H-M   'P 1'
#
loop_
_entity.id
_entity.type
_entity.pdbx_description
1 polymer ?
#
loop_
_entity_poly.entity_id
_entity_poly.type
_entity_poly.pdbx_seq_one_letter_code
_entity_poly.pdbx_strand_id
1 'polypeptide(L)'
;MSSKHRPYSCVTCSKRIKTSERRPLSVNKALRKFLSKRFVTDLNESDVVCNKCRQLFNYSLKAESQYPGLNLNSDKENVAPLEIRTTLLIPSTGYRHDACAVCEKKPRKLGVVPEQSRLEIFVQLGVFMEEGSSCCPTHIHCGHMPSEALNQGVSKRIRKSTSFSVEGKNHLLESLRNYAKRNASIRLDFDSEASLTSEDYHNLTGWKRTQLDDLMANVRRAVSSARRLLMSDIVPHKLGFGHISREDVIAKDTRPLAQELFSSELFSP
;
A
#
# COMPACT_ATOMS: atom_id res chain seq x y z
N MET A 1 -50.85 37.09 24.91
CA MET A 1 -49.58 37.52 24.26
C MET A 1 -48.52 36.43 24.46
N SER A 2 -47.76 36.13 23.40
CA SER A 2 -46.97 34.91 23.14
C SER A 2 -45.97 34.46 24.22
N SER A 3 -46.10 33.22 24.69
CA SER A 3 -45.00 32.48 25.31
C SER A 3 -44.16 31.78 24.23
N LYS A 4 -43.05 32.42 23.85
CA LYS A 4 -42.08 31.89 22.89
C LYS A 4 -41.44 30.61 23.46
N HIS A 5 -41.79 29.44 22.94
CA HIS A 5 -41.09 28.18 23.25
C HIS A 5 -39.62 28.30 22.81
N ARG A 6 -38.69 28.42 23.77
CA ARG A 6 -37.25 28.40 23.49
C ARG A 6 -36.87 27.02 22.92
N PRO A 7 -36.15 26.94 21.79
CA PRO A 7 -35.74 25.67 21.22
C PRO A 7 -34.65 25.05 22.09
N TYR A 8 -34.96 23.95 22.79
CA TYR A 8 -33.98 23.19 23.55
C TYR A 8 -32.91 22.60 22.60
N SER A 9 -31.64 22.92 22.86
CA SER A 9 -30.49 22.48 22.07
C SER A 9 -29.64 21.51 22.88
N CYS A 10 -28.97 20.58 22.20
CA CYS A 10 -28.04 19.64 22.82
C CYS A 10 -26.86 20.40 23.42
N VAL A 11 -26.54 20.16 24.69
CA VAL A 11 -25.43 20.90 25.32
C VAL A 11 -24.06 20.53 24.74
N THR A 12 -23.89 19.33 24.18
CA THR A 12 -22.61 18.88 23.59
C THR A 12 -22.40 19.32 22.14
N CYS A 13 -23.46 19.43 21.33
CA CYS A 13 -23.33 19.72 19.90
C CYS A 13 -24.20 20.88 19.40
N SER A 14 -24.87 21.57 20.32
CA SER A 14 -25.75 22.73 20.08
C SER A 14 -26.89 22.48 19.07
N LYS A 15 -27.10 21.24 18.63
CA LYS A 15 -28.17 20.87 17.68
C LYS A 15 -29.53 20.96 18.37
N ARG A 16 -30.51 21.55 17.67
CA ARG A 16 -31.92 21.61 18.14
C ARG A 16 -32.49 20.20 18.26
N ILE A 17 -33.11 19.89 19.41
CA ILE A 17 -33.66 18.56 19.68
C ILE A 17 -35.19 18.60 19.57
N LYS A 18 -35.75 17.67 18.78
CA LYS A 18 -37.20 17.44 18.67
C LYS A 18 -37.77 16.95 20.00
N THR A 19 -38.99 17.33 20.34
CA THR A 19 -39.65 17.06 21.64
C THR A 19 -39.62 15.58 22.06
N SER A 20 -39.73 14.65 21.10
CA SER A 20 -39.70 13.20 21.31
C SER A 20 -38.32 12.62 21.63
N GLU A 21 -37.23 13.35 21.32
CA GLU A 21 -35.84 12.91 21.49
C GLU A 21 -35.16 13.59 22.67
N ARG A 22 -35.89 14.41 23.43
CA ARG A 22 -35.38 15.11 24.61
C ARG A 22 -35.22 14.11 25.74
N ARG A 23 -33.99 13.90 26.20
CA ARG A 23 -33.72 13.19 27.46
C ARG A 23 -32.87 14.08 28.37
N PRO A 24 -33.37 14.44 29.56
CA PRO A 24 -32.64 15.29 30.50
C PRO A 24 -31.47 14.54 31.12
N LEU A 25 -30.39 15.26 31.41
CA LEU A 25 -29.18 14.76 32.06
C LEU A 25 -29.42 14.34 33.53
N SER A 26 -30.56 14.72 34.12
CA SER A 26 -30.97 14.27 35.46
C SER A 26 -31.00 12.75 35.61
N VAL A 27 -31.23 12.01 34.52
CA VAL A 27 -31.44 10.55 34.55
C VAL A 27 -30.12 9.77 34.63
N ASN A 28 -28.96 10.36 34.30
CA ASN A 28 -27.71 9.59 34.24
C ASN A 28 -26.47 10.39 34.68
N LYS A 29 -26.12 10.27 35.97
CA LYS A 29 -24.97 10.94 36.60
C LYS A 29 -23.62 10.58 35.95
N ALA A 30 -23.47 9.36 35.44
CA ALA A 30 -22.25 8.92 34.77
C ALA A 30 -22.05 9.60 33.41
N LEU A 31 -23.14 9.78 32.65
CA LEU A 31 -23.15 10.53 31.40
C LEU A 31 -22.75 12.00 31.63
N ARG A 32 -23.27 12.63 32.70
CA ARG A 32 -22.91 14.02 33.05
C ARG A 32 -21.42 14.17 33.36
N LYS A 33 -20.85 13.26 34.16
CA LYS A 33 -19.42 13.29 34.51
C LYS A 33 -18.50 13.05 33.31
N PHE A 34 -18.90 12.19 32.38
CA PHE A 34 -18.14 11.96 31.15
C PHE A 34 -18.17 13.15 30.20
N LEU A 35 -19.35 13.75 30.02
CA LEU A 35 -19.51 14.90 29.14
C LEU A 35 -18.80 16.13 29.70
N SER A 36 -18.87 16.38 31.01
CA SER A 36 -18.13 17.49 31.63
C SER A 36 -16.61 17.30 31.51
N LYS A 37 -16.11 16.06 31.68
CA LYS A 37 -14.68 15.76 31.56
C LYS A 37 -14.15 15.86 30.11
N ARG A 38 -14.95 15.44 29.13
CA ARG A 38 -14.48 15.32 27.73
C ARG A 38 -14.72 16.56 26.89
N PHE A 39 -15.75 17.34 27.21
CA PHE A 39 -16.12 18.55 26.47
C PHE A 39 -15.97 19.83 27.29
N VAL A 40 -15.47 19.74 28.54
CA VAL A 40 -15.15 20.87 29.43
C VAL A 40 -16.31 21.87 29.48
N THR A 41 -17.51 21.36 29.77
CA THR A 41 -18.75 22.16 29.80
C THR A 41 -19.40 22.05 31.17
N ASP A 42 -19.81 23.17 31.74
CA ASP A 42 -20.60 23.22 32.98
C ASP A 42 -22.04 22.78 32.68
N LEU A 43 -22.38 21.56 33.08
CA LEU A 43 -23.67 20.93 32.79
C LEU A 43 -24.62 21.09 33.98
N ASN A 44 -25.80 21.64 33.74
CA ASN A 44 -26.92 21.71 34.67
C ASN A 44 -27.82 20.47 34.58
N GLU A 45 -28.58 20.15 35.63
CA GLU A 45 -29.43 18.94 35.66
C GLU A 45 -30.62 18.98 34.70
N SER A 46 -31.03 20.18 34.31
CA SER A 46 -32.07 20.44 33.33
C SER A 46 -31.60 20.38 31.88
N ASP A 47 -30.30 20.17 31.66
CA ASP A 47 -29.71 20.15 30.32
C ASP A 47 -30.07 18.87 29.56
N VAL A 48 -30.29 19.01 28.26
CA VAL A 48 -30.70 17.91 27.37
C VAL A 48 -29.59 17.53 26.41
N VAL A 49 -29.45 16.23 26.17
CA VAL A 49 -28.45 15.68 25.24
C VAL A 49 -29.17 14.92 24.12
N CYS A 50 -28.69 15.10 22.89
CA CYS A 50 -29.24 14.37 21.74
C CYS A 50 -28.80 12.90 21.74
N ASN A 51 -29.58 12.05 21.06
CA ASN A 51 -29.32 10.61 21.04
C ASN A 51 -27.93 10.27 20.46
N LYS A 52 -27.45 11.05 19.48
CA LYS A 52 -26.13 10.89 18.87
C LYS A 52 -24.99 11.13 19.86
N CYS A 53 -25.08 12.18 20.68
CA CYS A 53 -24.07 12.48 21.71
C CYS A 53 -24.11 11.46 22.85
N ARG A 54 -25.29 10.92 23.18
CA ARG A 54 -25.41 9.81 24.13
C ARG A 54 -24.80 8.51 23.61
N GLN A 55 -24.95 8.20 22.33
CA GLN A 55 -24.31 7.03 21.73
C GLN A 55 -22.79 7.10 21.86
N LEU A 56 -22.18 8.28 21.69
CA LEU A 56 -20.74 8.44 21.89
C LEU A 56 -20.30 8.06 23.31
N PHE A 57 -21.07 8.41 24.34
CA PHE A 57 -20.81 7.98 25.72
C PHE A 57 -20.94 6.46 25.90
N ASN A 58 -21.96 5.84 25.29
CA ASN A 58 -22.13 4.39 25.37
C ASN A 58 -21.00 3.64 24.64
N TYR A 59 -20.50 4.19 23.52
CA TYR A 59 -19.33 3.64 22.83
C TYR A 59 -18.06 3.75 23.68
N SER A 60 -17.84 4.87 24.38
CA SER A 60 -16.68 5.00 25.26
C SER A 60 -16.73 4.10 26.49
N LEU A 61 -17.92 3.86 27.06
CA LEU A 61 -18.07 2.92 28.18
C LEU A 61 -17.76 1.47 27.75
N LYS A 62 -18.11 1.09 26.52
CA LYS A 62 -17.79 -0.23 25.96
C LYS A 62 -16.30 -0.42 25.67
N ALA A 63 -15.57 0.65 25.41
CA ALA A 63 -14.13 0.61 25.17
C ALA A 63 -13.33 0.46 26.48
N GLU A 64 -13.80 1.03 27.60
CA GLU A 64 -13.14 0.91 28.91
C GLU A 64 -13.35 -0.47 29.57
N SER A 65 -14.39 -1.23 29.19
CA SER A 65 -14.61 -2.59 29.71
C SER A 65 -13.84 -3.69 28.97
N GLN A 66 -12.99 -3.35 27.99
CA GLN A 66 -12.44 -4.32 27.02
C GLN A 66 -10.99 -4.77 27.26
N TYR A 67 -10.38 -4.48 28.42
CA TYR A 67 -9.10 -5.10 28.83
C TYR A 67 -9.02 -5.32 30.34
N PRO A 68 -9.14 -6.60 30.76
CA PRO A 68 -8.02 -7.18 31.50
C PRO A 68 -7.71 -8.61 31.02
N GLY A 69 -6.47 -8.83 30.57
CA GLY A 69 -5.81 -10.14 30.59
C GLY A 69 -6.30 -11.24 29.63
N LEU A 70 -5.46 -11.56 28.65
CA LEU A 70 -5.20 -12.88 28.03
C LEU A 70 -6.19 -14.03 28.34
N ASN A 71 -6.97 -14.48 27.35
CA ASN A 71 -6.79 -15.80 26.70
C ASN A 71 -7.93 -16.20 25.74
N LEU A 72 -7.48 -16.94 24.72
CA LEU A 72 -8.12 -17.80 23.73
C LEU A 72 -9.62 -18.20 23.86
N ASN A 73 -10.26 -18.06 22.70
CA ASN A 73 -11.22 -18.96 22.03
C ASN A 73 -12.74 -18.90 22.33
N SER A 74 -13.45 -18.86 21.18
CA SER A 74 -14.87 -19.08 20.88
C SER A 74 -15.85 -18.11 21.57
N ASP A 75 -16.77 -17.42 20.88
CA ASP A 75 -17.59 -17.82 19.76
C ASP A 75 -17.97 -16.64 18.85
N LYS A 76 -18.37 -17.00 17.63
CA LYS A 76 -18.74 -16.14 16.50
C LYS A 76 -19.91 -15.21 16.85
N GLU A 77 -19.67 -13.89 16.82
CA GLU A 77 -20.68 -12.93 16.39
C GLU A 77 -20.08 -11.98 15.35
N ASN A 78 -20.63 -12.08 14.13
CA ASN A 78 -20.25 -11.32 12.94
C ASN A 78 -20.53 -9.82 13.13
N VAL A 79 -19.50 -9.03 13.39
CA VAL A 79 -19.50 -7.60 13.10
C VAL A 79 -18.40 -7.35 12.08
N ALA A 80 -18.79 -7.05 10.84
CA ALA A 80 -17.86 -6.74 9.77
C ALA A 80 -16.91 -5.61 10.22
N PRO A 81 -15.58 -5.76 10.06
CA PRO A 81 -14.64 -4.69 10.39
C PRO A 81 -14.99 -3.43 9.59
N LEU A 82 -14.93 -2.25 10.22
CA LEU A 82 -14.96 -0.98 9.52
C LEU A 82 -13.80 -0.96 8.52
N GLU A 83 -14.07 -1.23 7.23
CA GLU A 83 -13.06 -1.16 6.18
C GLU A 83 -12.48 0.26 6.12
N ILE A 84 -11.21 0.40 6.48
CA ILE A 84 -10.47 1.64 6.29
C ILE A 84 -10.25 1.81 4.79
N ARG A 85 -10.95 2.78 4.18
CA ARG A 85 -10.81 3.10 2.76
C ARG A 85 -9.88 4.28 2.54
N THR A 86 -8.95 4.12 1.60
CA THR A 86 -8.04 5.19 1.17
C THR A 86 -8.47 5.72 -0.18
N THR A 87 -8.51 7.05 -0.35
CA THR A 87 -8.82 7.67 -1.64
C THR A 87 -7.52 8.01 -2.38
N LEU A 88 -7.35 7.49 -3.59
CA LEU A 88 -6.21 7.77 -4.47
C LEU A 88 -6.65 8.65 -5.63
N LEU A 89 -5.76 9.50 -6.15
CA LEU A 89 -5.95 10.31 -7.35
C LEU A 89 -5.79 9.47 -8.63
N ILE A 90 -6.39 8.28 -8.62
CA ILE A 90 -6.45 7.39 -9.77
C ILE A 90 -7.80 7.64 -10.44
N PRO A 91 -7.82 8.08 -11.71
CA PRO A 91 -9.06 8.27 -12.44
C PRO A 91 -9.81 6.94 -12.59
N SER A 92 -11.14 6.91 -12.43
CA SER A 92 -11.92 5.68 -12.62
C SER A 92 -13.21 5.86 -13.40
N THR A 93 -13.61 4.78 -14.08
CA THR A 93 -14.90 4.70 -14.76
C THR A 93 -16.04 4.63 -13.75
N GLY A 94 -17.10 5.39 -13.97
CA GLY A 94 -18.32 5.24 -13.18
C GLY A 94 -18.99 3.88 -13.42
N TYR A 95 -19.33 3.18 -12.33
CA TYR A 95 -20.03 1.90 -12.41
C TYR A 95 -21.51 2.06 -12.82
N ARG A 96 -21.93 1.36 -13.87
CA ARG A 96 -23.32 1.25 -14.31
C ARG A 96 -23.61 -0.13 -14.90
N HIS A 97 -24.80 -0.63 -14.62
CA HIS A 97 -25.31 -1.89 -15.16
C HIS A 97 -25.96 -1.73 -16.55
N ASP A 98 -26.38 -0.51 -16.91
CA ASP A 98 -27.20 -0.24 -18.11
C ASP A 98 -26.44 0.50 -19.22
N ALA A 99 -25.16 0.80 -19.00
CA ALA A 99 -24.35 1.60 -19.92
C ALA A 99 -22.92 1.06 -19.99
N CYS A 100 -22.31 1.18 -21.16
CA CYS A 100 -20.92 0.83 -21.38
C CYS A 100 -19.98 1.77 -20.60
N ALA A 101 -19.01 1.21 -19.87
CA ALA A 101 -18.02 1.95 -19.11
C ALA A 101 -17.08 2.82 -19.97
N VAL A 102 -16.93 2.51 -21.26
CA VAL A 102 -16.02 3.20 -22.19
C VAL A 102 -16.75 4.23 -23.06
N CYS A 103 -17.85 3.88 -23.74
CA CYS A 103 -18.59 4.82 -24.61
C CYS A 103 -19.88 5.42 -24.01
N GLU A 104 -20.29 5.02 -22.81
CA GLU A 104 -21.56 5.43 -22.17
C GLU A 104 -22.85 5.12 -22.96
N LYS A 105 -22.74 4.47 -24.13
CA LYS A 105 -23.89 4.00 -24.90
C LYS A 105 -24.59 2.87 -24.12
N LYS A 106 -25.91 2.76 -24.34
CA LYS A 106 -26.76 1.70 -23.78
C LYS A 106 -27.08 0.64 -24.84
N PRO A 107 -26.14 -0.26 -25.19
CA PRO A 107 -26.42 -1.35 -26.11
C PRO A 107 -27.32 -2.39 -25.44
N ARG A 108 -28.02 -3.19 -26.25
CA ARG A 108 -28.89 -4.28 -25.76
C ARG A 108 -28.13 -5.45 -25.13
N LYS A 109 -26.86 -5.63 -25.49
CA LYS A 109 -25.97 -6.65 -24.91
C LYS A 109 -24.76 -5.95 -24.33
N LEU A 110 -24.55 -6.12 -23.02
CA LEU A 110 -23.35 -5.68 -22.30
C LEU A 110 -22.65 -6.92 -21.75
N GLY A 111 -21.34 -7.01 -21.94
CA GLY A 111 -20.49 -8.02 -21.33
C GLY A 111 -19.77 -7.45 -20.12
N VAL A 112 -19.58 -8.27 -19.08
CA VAL A 112 -18.72 -7.88 -17.95
C VAL A 112 -17.26 -7.87 -18.42
N VAL A 113 -16.53 -6.81 -18.10
CA VAL A 113 -15.11 -6.67 -18.49
C VAL A 113 -14.26 -7.62 -17.65
N PRO A 114 -13.50 -8.56 -18.26
CA PRO A 114 -12.58 -9.43 -17.55
C PRO A 114 -11.48 -8.64 -16.82
N GLU A 115 -10.93 -9.20 -15.74
CA GLU A 115 -9.85 -8.56 -14.97
C GLU A 115 -8.65 -8.17 -15.85
N GLN A 116 -8.23 -9.07 -16.73
CA GLN A 116 -7.06 -8.85 -17.59
C GLN A 116 -7.24 -7.61 -18.49
N SER A 117 -8.44 -7.43 -19.04
CA SER A 117 -8.77 -6.29 -19.89
C SER A 117 -8.91 -4.99 -19.07
N ARG A 118 -9.41 -5.06 -17.83
CA ARG A 118 -9.40 -3.90 -16.91
C ARG A 118 -7.99 -3.44 -16.58
N LEU A 119 -7.07 -4.40 -16.37
CA LEU A 119 -5.67 -4.12 -16.07
C LEU A 119 -4.94 -3.50 -17.26
N GLU A 120 -5.19 -3.98 -18.47
CA GLU A 120 -4.61 -3.43 -19.70
C GLU A 120 -5.04 -1.98 -19.95
N ILE A 121 -6.33 -1.68 -19.76
CA ILE A 121 -6.85 -0.30 -19.81
C ILE A 121 -6.17 0.59 -18.78
N PHE A 122 -5.97 0.07 -17.56
CA PHE A 122 -5.31 0.81 -16.51
C PHE A 122 -3.84 1.11 -16.85
N VAL A 123 -3.10 0.15 -17.42
CA VAL A 123 -1.70 0.33 -17.81
C VAL A 123 -1.55 1.29 -18.99
N GLN A 124 -2.40 1.18 -20.01
CA GLN A 124 -2.26 1.95 -21.25
C GLN A 124 -2.92 3.34 -21.18
N LEU A 125 -4.06 3.49 -20.49
CA LEU A 125 -4.82 4.75 -20.40
C LEU A 125 -4.76 5.40 -19.01
N GLY A 126 -4.25 4.72 -17.99
CA GLY A 126 -4.19 5.25 -16.62
C GLY A 126 -5.56 5.33 -15.92
N VAL A 127 -6.60 4.66 -16.45
CA VAL A 127 -7.97 4.70 -15.91
C VAL A 127 -8.31 3.38 -15.24
N PHE A 128 -8.71 3.44 -13.98
CA PHE A 128 -9.11 2.28 -13.18
C PHE A 128 -10.57 1.88 -13.44
N MET A 129 -10.81 0.58 -13.61
CA MET A 129 -12.14 0.01 -13.77
C MET A 129 -12.50 -0.88 -12.58
N GLU A 130 -13.60 -0.55 -11.91
CA GLU A 130 -14.16 -1.35 -10.82
C GLU A 130 -14.60 -2.74 -11.31
N GLU A 131 -14.64 -3.70 -10.39
CA GLU A 131 -15.14 -5.05 -10.67
C GLU A 131 -16.61 -5.01 -11.10
N GLY A 132 -16.98 -5.86 -12.06
CA GLY A 132 -18.34 -5.89 -12.60
C GLY A 132 -18.65 -4.78 -13.60
N SER A 133 -17.69 -3.90 -13.94
CA SER A 133 -17.87 -2.90 -15.00
C SER A 133 -18.31 -3.58 -16.31
N SER A 134 -19.33 -3.02 -16.95
CA SER A 134 -19.92 -3.60 -18.15
C SER A 134 -19.54 -2.82 -19.40
N CYS A 135 -19.29 -3.52 -20.50
CA CYS A 135 -18.85 -2.91 -21.76
C CYS A 135 -19.60 -3.48 -22.96
N CYS A 136 -19.61 -2.71 -24.05
CA CYS A 136 -20.32 -3.06 -25.27
C CYS A 136 -19.50 -4.03 -26.15
N PRO A 137 -20.15 -4.83 -27.01
CA PRO A 137 -19.46 -5.75 -27.91
C PRO A 137 -18.54 -5.07 -28.93
N THR A 138 -18.71 -3.77 -29.20
CA THR A 138 -17.81 -3.01 -30.08
C THR A 138 -16.49 -2.67 -29.41
N HIS A 139 -16.43 -2.77 -28.08
CA HIS A 139 -15.23 -2.51 -27.30
C HIS A 139 -14.65 -3.79 -26.73
N ILE A 140 -15.47 -4.77 -26.37
CA ILE A 140 -15.00 -6.09 -25.96
C ILE A 140 -15.37 -7.11 -27.02
N HIS A 141 -14.34 -7.62 -27.69
CA HIS A 141 -14.45 -8.76 -28.60
C HIS A 141 -13.79 -9.98 -27.96
N CYS A 142 -14.58 -11.04 -27.75
CA CYS A 142 -14.10 -12.31 -27.17
C CYS A 142 -13.36 -12.15 -25.82
N GLY A 143 -13.76 -11.18 -25.00
CA GLY A 143 -13.15 -10.92 -23.69
C GLY A 143 -11.91 -10.02 -23.73
N HIS A 144 -11.40 -9.67 -24.91
CA HIS A 144 -10.28 -8.76 -25.09
C HIS A 144 -10.74 -7.39 -25.58
N MET A 145 -10.03 -6.34 -25.16
CA MET A 145 -10.19 -4.99 -25.67
C MET A 145 -9.21 -4.81 -26.83
N PRO A 146 -9.66 -4.72 -28.09
CA PRO A 146 -8.77 -4.44 -29.20
C PRO A 146 -8.19 -3.02 -29.09
N SER A 147 -6.97 -2.82 -29.59
CA SER A 147 -6.26 -1.54 -29.55
C SER A 147 -7.06 -0.38 -30.16
N GLU A 148 -7.93 -0.65 -31.14
CA GLU A 148 -8.85 0.30 -31.74
C GLU A 148 -9.88 0.87 -30.76
N ALA A 149 -10.37 0.04 -29.83
CA ALA A 149 -11.27 0.47 -28.76
C ALA A 149 -10.55 1.31 -27.70
N LEU A 150 -9.26 1.05 -27.50
CA LEU A 150 -8.41 1.75 -26.56
C LEU A 150 -8.03 3.16 -27.08
N ASN A 151 -7.77 3.27 -28.38
CA ASN A 151 -7.49 4.54 -29.07
C ASN A 151 -8.69 5.49 -29.10
N GLN A 152 -9.92 4.98 -28.99
CA GLN A 152 -11.13 5.81 -28.87
C GLN A 152 -11.23 6.54 -27.52
N GLY A 153 -10.38 6.18 -26.55
CA GLY A 153 -10.35 6.77 -25.22
C GLY A 153 -11.55 6.37 -24.35
N VAL A 154 -11.43 6.62 -23.05
CA VAL A 154 -12.53 6.45 -22.09
C VAL A 154 -13.37 7.72 -22.08
N SER A 155 -14.70 7.59 -22.14
CA SER A 155 -15.65 8.72 -22.19
C SER A 155 -15.49 9.70 -21.02
N LYS A 156 -16.04 10.91 -21.20
CA LYS A 156 -15.81 12.14 -20.41
C LYS A 156 -16.17 12.04 -18.92
N ARG A 157 -16.89 11.00 -18.48
CA ARG A 157 -17.39 10.86 -17.11
C ARG A 157 -16.46 10.03 -16.21
N ILE A 158 -15.20 10.45 -16.15
CA ILE A 158 -14.17 9.84 -15.30
C ILE A 158 -14.22 10.48 -13.91
N ARG A 159 -14.31 9.66 -12.86
CA ARG A 159 -14.12 10.13 -11.49
C ARG A 159 -12.64 10.45 -11.31
N LYS A 160 -12.29 11.62 -10.77
CA LYS A 160 -10.89 12.02 -10.57
C LYS A 160 -10.14 11.21 -9.52
N SER A 161 -10.89 10.53 -8.65
CA SER A 161 -10.34 9.79 -7.52
C SER A 161 -11.12 8.51 -7.28
N THR A 162 -10.43 7.49 -6.79
CA THR A 162 -10.98 6.18 -6.51
C THR A 162 -10.70 5.80 -5.06
N SER A 163 -11.73 5.31 -4.36
CA SER A 163 -11.59 4.78 -3.00
C SER A 163 -11.28 3.29 -3.04
N PHE A 164 -10.20 2.87 -2.41
CA PHE A 164 -9.81 1.47 -2.31
C PHE A 164 -9.86 0.98 -0.87
N SER A 165 -10.26 -0.28 -0.67
CA SER A 165 -9.96 -1.03 0.56
C SER A 165 -8.47 -1.42 0.62
N VAL A 166 -7.99 -1.87 1.78
CA VAL A 166 -6.61 -2.35 1.92
C VAL A 166 -6.36 -3.54 0.99
N GLU A 167 -7.31 -4.48 0.95
CA GLU A 167 -7.30 -5.67 0.10
C GLU A 167 -7.31 -5.27 -1.38
N GLY A 168 -8.16 -4.33 -1.78
CA GLY A 168 -8.26 -3.86 -3.16
C GLY A 168 -6.98 -3.16 -3.63
N LYS A 169 -6.30 -2.40 -2.77
CA LYS A 169 -4.98 -1.82 -3.08
C LYS A 169 -3.94 -2.91 -3.30
N ASN A 170 -3.86 -3.86 -2.37
CA ASN A 170 -2.87 -4.93 -2.44
C ASN A 170 -3.10 -5.81 -3.68
N HIS A 171 -4.37 -6.10 -4.00
CA HIS A 171 -4.76 -6.81 -5.20
C HIS A 171 -4.32 -6.07 -6.46
N LEU A 172 -4.61 -4.77 -6.58
CA LEU A 172 -4.18 -3.96 -7.74
C LEU A 172 -2.66 -3.97 -7.90
N LEU A 173 -1.91 -3.79 -6.80
CA LEU A 173 -0.44 -3.81 -6.82
C LEU A 173 0.10 -5.18 -7.25
N GLU A 174 -0.49 -6.28 -6.77
CA GLU A 174 -0.08 -7.63 -7.12
C GLU A 174 -0.43 -7.96 -8.58
N SER A 175 -1.61 -7.58 -9.07
CA SER A 175 -1.98 -7.73 -10.48
C SER A 175 -1.03 -6.94 -11.40
N LEU A 176 -0.68 -5.70 -11.04
CA LEU A 176 0.32 -4.90 -11.76
C LEU A 176 1.71 -5.55 -11.77
N ARG A 177 2.14 -6.06 -10.61
CA ARG A 177 3.42 -6.76 -10.48
C ARG A 177 3.48 -7.99 -11.37
N ASN A 178 2.40 -8.78 -11.40
CA ASN A 178 2.31 -9.97 -12.23
C ASN A 178 2.20 -9.63 -13.72
N TYR A 179 1.51 -8.55 -14.09
CA TYR A 179 1.51 -8.03 -15.45
C TYR A 179 2.90 -7.60 -15.90
N ALA A 180 3.64 -6.86 -15.07
CA ALA A 180 5.03 -6.46 -15.36
C ALA A 180 5.98 -7.66 -15.48
N LYS A 181 5.80 -8.71 -14.66
CA LYS A 181 6.58 -9.95 -14.78
C LYS A 181 6.32 -10.70 -16.08
N ARG A 182 5.06 -10.75 -16.54
CA ARG A 182 4.66 -11.44 -17.77
C ARG A 182 5.16 -10.70 -19.02
N ASN A 183 5.16 -9.37 -18.97
CA ASN A 183 5.66 -8.52 -20.05
C ASN A 183 7.15 -8.22 -19.89
N ALA A 184 7.97 -9.27 -19.92
CA ALA A 184 9.42 -9.17 -19.74
C ALA A 184 10.11 -8.22 -20.74
N SER A 185 9.52 -8.01 -21.92
CA SER A 185 9.98 -7.05 -22.94
C SER A 185 9.85 -5.58 -22.55
N ILE A 186 9.12 -5.26 -21.47
CA ILE A 186 8.92 -3.89 -20.95
C ILE A 186 9.73 -3.66 -19.67
N ARG A 187 10.51 -4.65 -19.20
CA ARG A 187 11.37 -4.44 -18.03
C ARG A 187 12.50 -3.52 -18.44
N LEU A 188 12.64 -2.41 -17.70
CA LEU A 188 13.81 -1.54 -17.79
C LEU A 188 15.05 -2.39 -17.51
N ASP A 189 15.83 -2.65 -18.54
CA ASP A 189 17.05 -3.43 -18.47
C ASP A 189 18.22 -2.53 -18.86
N PHE A 190 18.89 -1.99 -17.84
CA PHE A 190 20.03 -1.11 -18.01
C PHE A 190 21.29 -1.86 -18.50
N ASP A 191 21.29 -3.20 -18.46
CA ASP A 191 22.39 -4.04 -18.94
C ASP A 191 22.22 -4.44 -20.43
N SER A 192 21.01 -4.29 -20.98
CA SER A 192 20.71 -4.56 -22.40
C SER A 192 20.76 -3.28 -23.23
N GLU A 193 21.77 -3.18 -24.09
CA GLU A 193 22.05 -1.99 -24.91
C GLU A 193 20.92 -1.58 -25.87
N ALA A 194 20.04 -2.52 -26.21
CA ALA A 194 18.91 -2.32 -27.13
C ALA A 194 17.59 -2.00 -26.41
N SER A 195 17.54 -2.07 -25.07
CA SER A 195 16.29 -1.94 -24.32
C SER A 195 15.94 -0.48 -24.00
N LEU A 196 16.93 0.41 -23.94
CA LEU A 196 16.77 1.81 -23.55
C LEU A 196 17.52 2.76 -24.49
N THR A 197 16.84 3.83 -24.91
CA THR A 197 17.45 4.89 -25.71
C THR A 197 18.27 5.83 -24.83
N SER A 198 19.19 6.60 -25.42
CA SER A 198 20.00 7.57 -24.67
C SER A 198 19.15 8.63 -23.94
N GLU A 199 17.95 8.92 -24.45
CA GLU A 199 16.98 9.81 -23.81
C GLU A 199 16.32 9.16 -22.60
N ASP A 200 16.00 7.87 -22.67
CA ASP A 200 15.47 7.11 -21.54
C ASP A 200 16.48 7.05 -20.38
N TYR A 201 17.77 6.83 -20.67
CA TYR A 201 18.83 6.88 -19.65
C TYR A 201 18.87 8.24 -18.96
N HIS A 202 18.78 9.33 -19.71
CA HIS A 202 18.77 10.68 -19.15
C HIS A 202 17.52 10.94 -18.30
N ASN A 203 16.33 10.49 -18.75
CA ASN A 203 15.09 10.69 -18.01
C ASN A 203 15.04 9.85 -16.72
N LEU A 204 15.60 8.63 -16.73
CA LEU A 204 15.57 7.71 -15.59
C LEU A 204 16.68 7.97 -14.57
N THR A 205 17.85 8.44 -15.02
CA THR A 205 19.05 8.59 -14.16
C THR A 205 19.54 10.02 -14.03
N GLY A 206 19.04 10.94 -14.87
CA GLY A 206 19.55 12.30 -15.03
C GLY A 206 20.81 12.40 -15.90
N TRP A 207 21.39 11.27 -16.32
CA TRP A 207 22.69 11.22 -17.00
C TRP A 207 22.58 10.61 -18.39
N LYS A 208 23.42 11.08 -19.32
CA LYS A 208 23.55 10.40 -20.62
C LYS A 208 24.24 9.06 -20.44
N ARG A 209 23.91 8.10 -21.32
CA ARG A 209 24.53 6.76 -21.32
C ARG A 209 26.06 6.80 -21.28
N THR A 210 26.69 7.65 -22.08
CA THR A 210 28.15 7.80 -22.10
C THR A 210 28.73 8.27 -20.76
N GLN A 211 28.05 9.18 -20.06
CA GLN A 211 28.50 9.67 -18.76
C GLN A 211 28.40 8.59 -17.69
N LEU A 212 27.37 7.76 -17.77
CA LEU A 212 27.19 6.61 -16.89
C LEU A 212 28.28 5.56 -17.16
N ASP A 213 28.58 5.26 -18.43
CA ASP A 213 29.63 4.33 -18.82
C ASP A 213 31.02 4.82 -18.35
N ASP A 214 31.30 6.11 -18.51
CA ASP A 214 32.54 6.74 -18.03
C ASP A 214 32.68 6.67 -16.51
N LEU A 215 31.60 6.94 -15.76
CA LEU A 215 31.60 6.76 -14.30
C LEU A 215 31.90 5.31 -13.95
N MET A 216 31.19 4.36 -14.55
CA MET A 216 31.35 2.94 -14.27
C MET A 216 32.77 2.46 -14.59
N ALA A 217 33.35 2.93 -15.68
CA ALA A 217 34.74 2.67 -16.03
C ALA A 217 35.72 3.25 -14.99
N ASN A 218 35.48 4.47 -14.52
CA ASN A 218 36.30 5.09 -13.47
C ASN A 218 36.22 4.35 -12.13
N VAL A 219 35.02 3.95 -11.71
CA VAL A 219 34.83 3.16 -10.48
C VAL A 219 35.56 1.83 -10.59
N ARG A 220 35.42 1.11 -11.73
CA ARG A 220 36.15 -0.14 -11.98
C ARG A 220 37.66 0.05 -11.94
N ARG A 221 38.18 1.13 -12.54
CA ARG A 221 39.62 1.47 -12.49
C ARG A 221 40.08 1.77 -11.07
N ALA A 222 39.31 2.53 -10.30
CA ALA A 222 39.64 2.87 -8.92
C ALA A 222 39.67 1.61 -8.03
N VAL A 223 38.68 0.73 -8.15
CA VAL A 223 38.63 -0.55 -7.41
C VAL A 223 39.81 -1.44 -7.79
N SER A 224 40.12 -1.59 -9.07
CA SER A 224 41.28 -2.37 -9.53
C SER A 224 42.60 -1.80 -9.02
N SER A 225 42.73 -0.47 -9.02
CA SER A 225 43.91 0.22 -8.52
C SER A 225 44.07 0.04 -7.01
N ALA A 226 42.98 0.21 -6.26
CA ALA A 226 42.95 -0.04 -4.81
C ALA A 226 43.29 -1.49 -4.49
N ARG A 227 42.71 -2.47 -5.20
CA ARG A 227 43.02 -3.89 -5.05
C ARG A 227 44.49 -4.18 -5.32
N ARG A 228 45.05 -3.59 -6.38
CA ARG A 228 46.49 -3.75 -6.69
C ARG A 228 47.35 -3.19 -5.56
N LEU A 229 47.10 -1.95 -5.13
CA LEU A 229 47.85 -1.32 -4.02
C LEU A 229 47.70 -2.10 -2.71
N LEU A 230 46.51 -2.61 -2.43
CA LEU A 230 46.26 -3.48 -1.29
C LEU A 230 47.14 -4.74 -1.38
N MET A 231 47.18 -5.40 -2.53
CA MET A 231 47.94 -6.65 -2.69
C MET A 231 49.45 -6.45 -2.81
N SER A 232 49.91 -5.36 -3.42
CA SER A 232 51.34 -5.14 -3.68
C SER A 232 52.07 -4.43 -2.56
N ASP A 233 51.37 -3.59 -1.78
CA ASP A 233 52.01 -2.72 -0.80
C ASP A 233 51.43 -2.92 0.60
N ILE A 234 50.11 -2.74 0.76
CA ILE A 234 49.49 -2.75 2.10
C ILE A 234 49.51 -4.15 2.72
N VAL A 235 49.15 -5.21 1.98
CA VAL A 235 49.11 -6.58 2.51
C VAL A 235 50.52 -7.08 2.88
N PRO A 236 51.55 -6.98 2.00
CA PRO A 236 52.89 -7.47 2.33
C PRO A 236 53.60 -6.65 3.42
N HIS A 237 53.43 -5.32 3.41
CA HIS A 237 54.25 -4.43 4.24
C HIS A 237 53.52 -3.81 5.44
N LYS A 238 52.18 -3.83 5.48
CA LYS A 238 51.39 -3.21 6.56
C LYS A 238 50.46 -4.19 7.29
N LEU A 239 49.99 -5.25 6.64
CA LEU A 239 49.23 -6.35 7.29
C LEU A 239 50.10 -7.57 7.61
N GLY A 240 51.30 -7.67 7.01
CA GLY A 240 52.44 -8.39 7.57
C GLY A 240 52.32 -9.91 7.59
N PHE A 241 52.51 -10.55 6.43
CA PHE A 241 53.07 -11.92 6.38
C PHE A 241 54.52 -11.94 5.90
N GLY A 242 55.19 -10.77 5.78
CA GLY A 242 56.58 -10.71 5.32
C GLY A 242 57.60 -11.48 6.19
N HIS A 243 57.21 -11.83 7.43
CA HIS A 243 58.01 -12.63 8.37
C HIS A 243 57.47 -14.06 8.55
N ILE A 244 56.37 -14.42 7.88
CA ILE A 244 55.75 -15.74 7.95
C ILE A 244 55.70 -16.26 6.52
N SER A 245 56.63 -17.15 6.18
CA SER A 245 56.62 -17.79 4.87
C SER A 245 55.35 -18.62 4.69
N ARG A 246 54.96 -18.91 3.45
CA ARG A 246 53.84 -19.82 3.17
C ARG A 246 54.07 -21.17 3.86
N GLU A 247 55.32 -21.61 3.88
CA GLU A 247 55.79 -22.82 4.52
C GLU A 247 55.60 -22.77 6.05
N ASP A 248 55.82 -21.61 6.67
CA ASP A 248 55.54 -21.38 8.09
C ASP A 248 54.04 -21.48 8.41
N VAL A 249 53.18 -20.87 7.61
CA VAL A 249 51.70 -20.97 7.79
C VAL A 249 51.24 -22.42 7.65
N ILE A 250 51.75 -23.13 6.63
CA ILE A 250 51.43 -24.54 6.42
C ILE A 250 51.92 -25.39 7.59
N ALA A 251 53.15 -25.21 8.03
CA ALA A 251 53.76 -26.04 9.07
C ALA A 251 53.20 -25.77 10.46
N LYS A 252 52.96 -24.49 10.81
CA LYS A 252 52.60 -24.06 12.17
C LYS A 252 51.09 -23.95 12.39
N ASP A 253 50.32 -23.62 11.35
CA ASP A 253 48.89 -23.32 11.52
C ASP A 253 48.01 -24.32 10.77
N THR A 254 48.26 -24.55 9.48
CA THR A 254 47.31 -25.31 8.65
C THR A 254 47.46 -26.82 8.80
N ARG A 255 48.67 -27.34 8.98
CA ARG A 255 48.94 -28.77 9.15
C ARG A 255 48.49 -29.31 10.52
N PRO A 256 48.74 -28.62 11.66
CA PRO A 256 48.23 -29.05 12.96
C PRO A 256 46.69 -29.02 12.99
N LEU A 257 46.08 -27.98 12.44
CA LEU A 257 44.62 -27.88 12.33
C LEU A 257 44.03 -28.99 11.45
N ALA A 258 44.66 -29.29 10.31
CA ALA A 258 44.24 -30.41 9.47
C ALA A 258 44.43 -31.75 10.18
N GLN A 259 45.49 -31.93 10.96
CA GLN A 259 45.66 -33.13 11.77
C GLN A 259 44.59 -33.23 12.86
N GLU A 260 44.23 -32.16 13.54
CA GLU A 260 43.17 -32.17 14.55
C GLU A 260 41.78 -32.48 13.93
N LEU A 261 41.49 -31.88 12.77
CA LEU A 261 40.21 -32.05 12.06
C LEU A 261 40.08 -33.42 11.35
N PHE A 262 41.19 -34.01 10.89
CA PHE A 262 41.15 -35.23 10.07
C PHE A 262 41.86 -36.45 10.69
N SER A 263 42.50 -36.31 11.86
CA SER A 263 43.12 -37.44 12.58
C SER A 263 42.28 -37.89 13.80
N SER A 264 41.16 -37.24 14.08
CA SER A 264 40.26 -37.60 15.19
C SER A 264 39.27 -38.73 14.85
N GLU A 265 39.24 -39.23 13.63
CA GLU A 265 38.56 -40.48 13.30
C GLU A 265 39.34 -41.22 12.21
N LEU A 266 40.16 -42.19 12.61
CA LEU A 266 40.40 -43.46 11.92
C LEU A 266 41.51 -44.20 12.69
N PHE A 267 41.24 -45.45 13.02
CA PHE A 267 42.07 -46.41 13.76
C PHE A 267 41.94 -46.41 15.29
N SER A 268 40.84 -46.99 15.77
CA SER A 268 40.99 -48.19 16.60
C SER A 268 40.24 -49.36 15.94
N PRO A 269 40.85 -50.56 15.84
CA PRO A 269 40.23 -51.76 15.28
C PRO A 269 39.12 -52.32 16.16
#